data_AF-X1L6F7-F1
#
_entry.id   AF-X1L6F7-F1
#
_cell.length_a   1.000
_cell.length_b   1.000
_cell.length_c   1.000
_cell.angle_alpha   90.00
_cell.angle_beta   90.00
_cell.angle_gamma   90.00
#
_symmetry.space_group_name_H-M   'P 1'
#
loop_
_entity.id
_entity.type
_entity.pdbx_description
1 polymer ?
#
loop_
_entity_poly.entity_id
_entity_poly.type
_entity_poly.pdbx_seq_one_letter_code
_entity_poly.pdbx_strand_id
1 'polypeptide(L)'
;LPKYEKKDLESIHQLPSFPTDSLGEKFSQNTIKEAVTGKKEGEEVFEADDFALTEDNMRMMQKPLKKPLTKELPSPKKIPEGFEEAAKKVKEAEPIFIRIDKFEESLRVFEKTKKQISEIEKMLRNIKRIKEEEEKELELWENEIQTAKEQIEKVDKDIFSKIE
;
A
#
# COMPACT_ATOMS: atom_id res chain seq x y z
N LEU A 1 -48.04 -22.96 -19.72
CA LEU A 1 -46.97 -22.27 -18.98
C LEU A 1 -45.74 -23.17 -18.96
N PRO A 2 -44.59 -22.75 -19.52
CA PRO A 2 -43.39 -23.56 -19.51
C PRO A 2 -42.78 -23.55 -18.10
N LYS A 3 -42.29 -24.71 -17.65
CA LYS A 3 -41.62 -24.88 -16.35
C LYS A 3 -40.19 -24.38 -16.46
N TYR A 4 -39.79 -23.45 -15.60
CA TYR A 4 -38.40 -23.01 -15.47
C TYR A 4 -37.57 -24.10 -14.80
N GLU A 5 -36.57 -24.61 -15.51
CA GLU A 5 -35.49 -25.42 -14.94
C GLU A 5 -34.56 -24.49 -14.13
N LYS A 6 -34.29 -24.87 -12.88
CA LYS A 6 -33.27 -24.23 -12.06
C LYS A 6 -31.91 -24.60 -12.64
N LYS A 7 -31.23 -23.66 -13.29
CA LYS A 7 -29.79 -23.79 -13.56
C LYS A 7 -29.06 -23.71 -12.24
N ASP A 8 -28.28 -24.75 -11.95
CA ASP A 8 -27.35 -24.78 -10.83
C ASP A 8 -26.41 -23.56 -10.93
N LEU A 9 -26.37 -22.77 -9.85
CA LEU A 9 -25.39 -21.70 -9.68
C LEU A 9 -24.02 -22.37 -9.60
N GLU A 10 -23.26 -22.28 -10.69
CA GLU A 10 -21.84 -22.64 -10.70
C GLU A 10 -21.13 -22.00 -9.50
N SER A 11 -20.36 -22.82 -8.80
CA SER A 11 -19.74 -22.46 -7.52
C SER A 11 -18.90 -21.19 -7.69
N ILE A 12 -19.29 -20.13 -7.01
CA ILE A 12 -18.47 -18.94 -6.77
C ILE A 12 -17.10 -19.44 -6.33
N HIS A 13 -16.05 -19.10 -7.08
CA HIS A 13 -14.67 -19.43 -6.74
C HIS A 13 -14.40 -18.93 -5.32
N GLN A 14 -14.32 -19.87 -4.38
CA GLN A 14 -14.10 -19.54 -2.97
C GLN A 14 -12.72 -18.92 -2.86
N LEU A 15 -12.69 -17.66 -2.42
CA LEU A 15 -11.44 -16.99 -2.07
C LEU A 15 -10.75 -17.83 -0.97
N PRO A 16 -9.41 -17.94 -1.01
CA PRO A 16 -8.69 -18.61 0.06
C PRO A 16 -8.99 -17.92 1.38
N SER A 17 -9.47 -18.69 2.36
CA SER A 17 -9.74 -18.21 3.70
C SER A 17 -8.42 -17.98 4.45
N PHE A 18 -8.38 -16.96 5.31
CA PHE A 18 -7.24 -16.73 6.18
C PHE A 18 -7.03 -17.90 7.16
N PRO A 19 -5.77 -18.25 7.47
CA PRO A 19 -5.47 -19.28 8.47
C PRO A 19 -5.97 -18.83 9.85
N THR A 20 -6.78 -19.66 10.50
CA THR A 20 -7.35 -19.43 11.84
C THR A 20 -6.37 -19.81 12.95
N ASP A 21 -5.09 -19.46 12.77
CA ASP A 21 -4.07 -19.67 13.79
C ASP A 21 -4.01 -18.47 14.74
N SER A 22 -3.60 -18.72 15.98
CA SER A 22 -3.46 -17.67 17.02
C SER A 22 -2.58 -16.47 16.62
N LEU A 23 -1.77 -16.63 15.56
CA LEU A 23 -0.93 -15.61 14.96
C LEU A 23 -1.70 -14.78 13.91
N GLY A 24 -2.54 -15.42 13.10
CA GLY A 24 -3.41 -14.75 12.12
C GLY A 24 -4.55 -13.97 12.77
N GLU A 25 -5.10 -14.49 13.87
CA GLU A 25 -6.16 -13.80 14.62
C GLU A 25 -5.67 -12.51 15.29
N LYS A 26 -4.42 -12.51 15.78
CA LYS A 26 -3.76 -11.32 16.36
C LYS A 26 -3.41 -10.25 15.32
N PHE A 27 -3.01 -10.68 14.13
CA PHE A 27 -2.64 -9.77 13.03
C PHE A 27 -3.89 -9.17 12.35
N SER A 28 -4.96 -9.95 12.23
CA SER A 28 -6.16 -9.56 11.48
C SER A 28 -7.00 -8.47 12.17
N GLN A 29 -7.16 -8.50 13.51
CA GLN A 29 -8.08 -7.56 14.17
C GLN A 29 -7.40 -6.38 14.86
N ASN A 30 -6.23 -6.59 15.48
CA ASN A 30 -5.60 -5.53 16.28
C ASN A 30 -4.86 -4.52 15.40
N THR A 31 -4.16 -4.99 14.36
CA THR A 31 -3.45 -4.12 13.40
C THR A 31 -4.43 -3.28 12.57
N ILE A 32 -5.57 -3.85 12.17
CA ILE A 32 -6.60 -3.10 11.45
C ILE A 32 -7.27 -2.07 12.38
N LYS A 33 -7.54 -2.44 13.64
CA LYS A 33 -8.09 -1.47 14.62
C LYS A 33 -7.11 -0.33 14.89
N GLU A 34 -5.82 -0.60 15.04
CA GLU A 34 -4.80 0.42 15.29
C GLU A 34 -4.68 1.41 14.13
N ALA A 35 -4.68 0.92 12.89
CA ALA A 35 -4.66 1.75 11.67
C ALA A 35 -5.90 2.65 11.53
N VAL A 36 -7.07 2.21 12.01
CA VAL A 36 -8.34 2.97 11.93
C VAL A 36 -8.49 3.97 13.09
N THR A 37 -7.83 3.73 14.23
CA THR A 37 -7.96 4.59 15.43
C THR A 37 -6.99 5.78 15.44
N GLY A 38 -6.13 5.92 14.43
CA GLY A 38 -5.38 7.15 14.14
C GLY A 38 -4.44 7.66 15.25
N LYS A 39 -3.94 6.78 16.13
CA LYS A 39 -2.94 7.19 17.13
C LYS A 39 -1.57 7.31 16.46
N LYS A 40 -0.96 8.50 16.57
CA LYS A 40 0.39 8.83 16.08
C LYS A 40 1.42 7.82 16.61
N GLU A 41 2.04 7.08 15.69
CA GLU A 41 3.35 6.48 15.93
C GLU A 41 4.37 7.60 16.09
N GLY A 42 5.21 7.47 17.12
CA GLY A 42 6.21 8.46 17.52
C GLY A 42 7.28 8.69 16.46
N GLU A 43 7.86 9.88 16.50
CA GLU A 43 9.01 10.31 15.71
C GLU A 43 10.19 9.34 15.85
N GLU A 44 10.47 8.55 14.81
CA GLU A 44 11.84 8.13 14.52
C GLU A 44 12.32 8.93 13.31
N VAL A 45 13.11 9.96 13.61
CA VAL A 45 13.87 10.74 12.64
C VAL A 45 14.99 9.84 12.13
N PHE A 46 14.90 9.40 10.88
CA PHE A 46 16.02 8.81 10.17
C PHE A 46 16.99 9.94 9.77
N GLU A 47 17.99 10.21 10.60
CA GLU A 47 19.14 11.03 10.21
C GLU A 47 19.97 10.27 9.16
N ALA A 48 20.06 10.85 7.97
CA ALA A 48 20.88 10.36 6.87
C ALA A 48 22.26 11.04 6.93
N ASP A 49 23.20 10.50 7.72
CA ASP A 49 24.60 10.98 7.68
C ASP A 49 25.63 9.96 8.19
N ASP A 50 25.74 8.78 7.56
CA ASP A 50 26.74 7.75 7.94
C ASP A 50 27.80 7.51 6.83
N PHE A 51 28.05 8.52 6.00
CA PHE A 51 29.06 8.47 4.91
C PHE A 51 30.25 9.42 5.12
N ALA A 52 30.59 9.74 6.37
CA ALA A 52 31.82 10.46 6.70
C ALA A 52 33.00 9.49 6.84
N LEU A 53 33.69 9.24 5.72
CA LEU A 53 35.01 8.62 5.65
C LEU A 53 36.01 9.46 6.46
N THR A 54 36.44 8.96 7.61
CA THR A 54 37.61 9.51 8.33
C THR A 54 38.89 8.86 7.78
N GLU A 55 39.84 9.70 7.37
CA GLU A 55 41.09 9.39 6.67
C GLU A 55 42.12 8.56 7.47
N ASP A 56 41.77 8.08 8.67
CA ASP A 56 42.74 7.51 9.63
C ASP A 56 42.88 5.98 9.58
N ASN A 57 42.21 5.30 8.64
CA ASN A 57 42.23 3.83 8.56
C ASN A 57 43.22 3.25 7.52
N MET A 58 44.11 4.08 6.96
CA MET A 58 45.15 3.61 6.03
C MET A 58 46.43 3.17 6.77
N ARG A 59 46.41 1.99 7.42
CA ARG A 59 47.66 1.26 7.68
C ARG A 59 47.47 -0.23 7.94
N MET A 60 48.33 -1.01 7.25
CA MET A 60 48.74 -2.41 7.47
C MET A 60 47.92 -3.49 6.73
N MET A 61 48.36 -3.83 5.51
CA MET A 61 48.08 -5.15 4.92
C MET A 61 48.66 -6.24 5.85
N GLN A 62 47.80 -6.91 6.62
CA GLN A 62 48.18 -8.15 7.29
C GLN A 62 48.13 -9.31 6.28
N LYS A 63 49.22 -10.06 6.23
CA LYS A 63 49.37 -11.30 5.46
C LYS A 63 48.22 -12.27 5.81
N PRO A 64 47.57 -12.95 4.84
CA PRO A 64 46.46 -13.85 5.15
C PRO A 64 46.95 -15.01 6.02
N LEU A 65 46.52 -15.06 7.29
CA LEU A 65 46.64 -16.26 8.11
C LEU A 65 45.79 -17.36 7.47
N LYS A 66 46.46 -18.37 6.88
CA LYS A 66 45.83 -19.64 6.54
C LYS A 66 45.42 -20.34 7.83
N LYS A 67 44.22 -20.05 8.33
CA LYS A 67 43.53 -20.90 9.31
C LYS A 67 42.70 -21.92 8.52
N PRO A 68 42.71 -23.22 8.87
CA PRO A 68 41.68 -24.12 8.38
C PRO A 68 40.33 -23.61 8.91
N LEU A 69 39.45 -23.20 8.00
CA LEU A 69 38.09 -22.81 8.31
C LEU A 69 37.28 -24.08 8.59
N THR A 70 37.45 -24.65 9.77
CA THR A 70 36.41 -25.47 10.42
C THR A 70 35.94 -24.69 11.63
N LYS A 71 35.29 -23.56 11.36
CA LYS A 71 34.42 -22.93 12.35
C LYS A 71 33.10 -23.70 12.24
N GLU A 72 32.97 -24.72 13.07
CA GLU A 72 31.68 -25.35 13.39
C GLU A 72 30.66 -24.22 13.54
N LEU A 73 29.71 -24.13 12.60
CA LEU A 73 28.64 -23.14 12.71
C LEU A 73 27.91 -23.39 14.04
N PRO A 74 27.52 -22.33 14.77
CA PRO A 74 26.58 -22.51 15.86
C PRO A 74 25.35 -23.23 15.29
N SER A 75 24.94 -24.26 16.03
CA SER A 75 23.88 -25.21 15.72
C SER A 75 22.68 -24.58 14.99
N PRO A 76 22.03 -25.32 14.08
CA PRO A 76 20.95 -24.80 13.28
C PRO A 76 19.88 -24.23 14.21
N LYS A 77 19.58 -22.93 14.07
CA LYS A 77 18.38 -22.33 14.67
C LYS A 77 17.22 -23.26 14.33
N LYS A 78 16.55 -23.80 15.35
CA LYS A 78 15.40 -24.68 15.18
C LYS A 78 14.41 -23.94 14.28
N ILE A 79 14.17 -24.49 13.09
CA ILE A 79 13.14 -23.99 12.18
C ILE A 79 11.83 -24.09 12.98
N PRO A 80 11.02 -23.02 13.07
CA PRO A 80 9.75 -23.10 13.77
C PRO A 80 8.92 -24.24 13.18
N GLU A 81 8.25 -25.03 14.02
CA GLU A 81 7.61 -26.30 13.65
C GLU A 81 6.65 -26.17 12.45
N GLY A 82 5.96 -25.03 12.34
CA GLY A 82 5.08 -24.70 11.20
C GLY A 82 5.78 -24.44 9.86
N PHE A 83 7.10 -24.38 9.82
CA PHE A 83 7.91 -24.16 8.61
C PHE A 83 8.85 -25.33 8.29
N GLU A 84 8.80 -26.43 9.06
CA GLU A 84 9.65 -27.60 8.81
C GLU A 84 9.38 -28.23 7.44
N GLU A 85 8.12 -28.28 7.02
CA GLU A 85 7.74 -28.87 5.73
C GLU A 85 8.21 -28.01 4.55
N ALA A 86 8.08 -26.68 4.67
CA ALA A 86 8.59 -25.74 3.67
C ALA A 86 10.12 -25.77 3.60
N ALA A 87 10.80 -25.85 4.75
CA ALA A 87 12.26 -25.91 4.80
C ALA A 87 12.81 -27.25 4.27
N LYS A 88 12.09 -28.37 4.46
CA LYS A 88 12.43 -29.65 3.81
C LYS A 88 12.27 -29.56 2.29
N LYS A 89 11.15 -29.02 1.80
CA LYS A 89 10.91 -28.81 0.37
C LYS A 89 11.95 -27.89 -0.29
N VAL A 90 12.40 -26.84 0.40
CA VAL A 90 13.44 -25.92 -0.11
C VAL A 90 14.84 -26.56 -0.08
N LYS A 91 15.14 -27.41 0.91
CA LYS A 91 16.40 -28.17 0.95
C LYS A 91 16.48 -29.25 -0.13
N GLU A 92 15.33 -29.79 -0.53
CA GLU A 92 15.20 -30.79 -1.60
C GLU A 92 15.07 -30.16 -3.00
N ALA A 93 14.71 -28.89 -3.09
CA ALA A 93 14.63 -28.17 -4.36
C ALA A 93 16.02 -27.89 -4.92
N GLU A 94 16.19 -28.20 -6.21
CA GLU A 94 17.40 -27.86 -6.96
C GLU A 94 17.62 -26.34 -7.00
N PRO A 95 18.88 -25.86 -7.03
CA PRO A 95 19.18 -24.44 -7.10
C PRO A 95 18.51 -23.80 -8.32
N ILE A 96 17.79 -22.70 -8.11
CA ILE A 96 17.12 -21.96 -9.19
C ILE A 96 18.16 -21.11 -9.92
N PHE A 97 18.39 -21.44 -11.19
CA PHE A 97 19.28 -20.65 -12.05
C PHE A 97 18.48 -19.59 -12.79
N ILE A 98 18.85 -18.34 -12.57
CA ILE A 98 18.22 -17.18 -13.21
C ILE A 98 19.13 -16.69 -14.34
N ARG A 99 18.58 -16.51 -15.54
CA ARG A 99 19.29 -15.83 -16.62
C ARG A 99 19.39 -14.34 -16.28
N ILE A 100 20.60 -13.88 -15.98
CA ILE A 100 20.86 -12.50 -15.54
C ILE A 100 20.33 -11.48 -16.55
N ASP A 101 20.52 -11.70 -17.86
CA ASP A 101 20.03 -10.79 -18.91
C ASP A 101 18.51 -10.58 -18.83
N LYS A 102 17.74 -11.64 -18.59
CA LYS A 102 16.27 -11.60 -18.52
C LYS A 102 15.78 -11.04 -17.20
N PHE A 103 16.52 -11.26 -16.13
CA PHE A 103 16.25 -10.67 -14.84
C PHE A 103 16.46 -9.15 -14.88
N GLU A 104 17.55 -8.68 -15.48
CA GLU A 104 17.83 -7.25 -15.62
C GLU A 104 16.78 -6.56 -16.51
N GLU A 105 16.39 -7.17 -17.63
CA GLU A 105 15.30 -6.70 -18.50
C GLU A 105 13.99 -6.54 -17.70
N SER A 106 13.65 -7.56 -16.90
CA SER A 106 12.44 -7.56 -16.07
C SER A 106 12.49 -6.50 -14.96
N LEU A 107 13.64 -6.32 -14.32
CA LEU A 107 13.85 -5.26 -13.31
C LEU A 107 13.65 -3.87 -13.90
N ARG A 108 14.17 -3.61 -15.11
CA ARG A 108 13.97 -2.33 -15.79
C ARG A 108 12.49 -2.06 -16.08
N VAL A 109 11.76 -3.08 -16.55
CA VAL A 109 10.31 -2.99 -16.79
C VAL A 109 9.56 -2.76 -15.48
N PHE A 110 9.95 -3.45 -14.42
CA PHE A 110 9.36 -3.31 -13.09
C PHE A 110 9.51 -1.88 -12.55
N GLU A 111 10.73 -1.33 -12.57
CA GLU A 111 10.98 0.05 -12.10
C GLU A 111 10.23 1.09 -12.94
N LYS A 112 10.18 0.90 -14.26
CA LYS A 112 9.38 1.76 -15.15
C LYS A 112 7.89 1.72 -14.76
N THR A 113 7.36 0.53 -14.52
CA THR A 113 5.96 0.33 -14.14
C THR A 113 5.67 0.99 -12.78
N LYS A 114 6.55 0.80 -11.80
CA LYS A 114 6.46 1.44 -10.47
C LYS A 114 6.43 2.96 -10.58
N LYS A 115 7.28 3.54 -11.44
CA LYS A 115 7.29 4.98 -11.72
C LYS A 115 5.95 5.44 -12.31
N GLN A 116 5.43 4.72 -13.32
CA GLN A 116 4.13 5.04 -13.93
C GLN A 116 2.98 4.96 -12.92
N ILE A 117 2.97 3.96 -12.03
CA ILE A 117 1.99 3.86 -10.95
C ILE A 117 2.06 5.10 -10.05
N SER A 118 3.27 5.51 -9.64
CA SER A 118 3.44 6.71 -8.80
C SER A 118 2.95 7.99 -9.48
N GLU A 119 3.15 8.13 -10.79
CA GLU A 119 2.64 9.25 -11.58
C GLU A 119 1.09 9.24 -11.63
N ILE A 120 0.48 8.08 -11.86
CA ILE A 120 -0.98 7.93 -11.84
C ILE A 120 -1.56 8.28 -10.47
N GLU A 121 -0.95 7.81 -9.38
CA GLU A 121 -1.38 8.13 -8.02
C GLU A 121 -1.31 9.63 -7.74
N LYS A 122 -0.25 10.31 -8.18
CA LYS A 122 -0.15 11.79 -8.09
C LYS A 122 -1.28 12.46 -8.85
N MET A 123 -1.57 11.99 -10.06
CA MET A 123 -2.64 12.53 -10.89
C MET A 123 -4.02 12.34 -10.24
N LEU A 124 -4.29 11.17 -9.67
CA LEU A 124 -5.53 10.90 -8.93
C LEU A 124 -5.69 11.80 -7.70
N ARG A 125 -4.61 12.06 -6.95
CA ARG A 125 -4.64 13.02 -5.83
C ARG A 125 -5.00 14.42 -6.31
N ASN A 126 -4.42 14.87 -7.42
CA ASN A 126 -4.73 16.17 -8.00
C ASN A 126 -6.19 16.27 -8.45
N ILE A 127 -6.72 15.23 -9.11
CA ILE A 127 -8.12 15.17 -9.54
C ILE A 127 -9.07 15.28 -8.34
N LYS A 128 -8.79 14.56 -7.24
CA LYS A 128 -9.60 14.65 -6.02
C LYS A 128 -9.62 16.07 -5.46
N ARG A 129 -8.46 16.72 -5.39
CA ARG A 129 -8.36 18.11 -4.92
C ARG A 129 -9.17 19.07 -5.79
N ILE A 130 -9.04 18.98 -7.12
CA ILE A 130 -9.79 19.83 -8.05
C ILE A 130 -11.29 19.61 -7.87
N LYS A 131 -11.74 18.35 -7.77
CA LYS A 131 -13.15 18.03 -7.51
C LYS A 131 -13.68 18.68 -6.22
N GLU A 132 -12.89 18.68 -5.15
CA GLU A 132 -13.27 19.33 -3.89
C GLU A 132 -13.32 20.86 -4.00
N GLU A 133 -12.46 21.46 -4.84
CA GLU A 133 -12.48 22.89 -5.13
C GLU A 133 -13.74 23.25 -5.96
N GLU A 134 -14.04 22.48 -7.00
CA GLU A 134 -15.23 22.67 -7.85
C GLU A 134 -16.54 22.52 -7.06
N GLU A 135 -16.64 21.52 -6.18
CA GLU A 135 -17.85 21.32 -5.34
C GLU A 135 -18.13 22.53 -4.45
N LYS A 136 -17.08 23.15 -3.89
CA LYS A 136 -17.22 24.38 -3.08
C LYS A 136 -17.69 25.56 -3.91
N GLU A 137 -17.16 25.71 -5.12
CA GLU A 137 -17.61 26.78 -6.03
C GLU A 137 -19.08 26.60 -6.43
N LEU A 138 -19.51 25.36 -6.67
CA LEU A 138 -20.91 25.05 -6.96
C LEU A 138 -21.82 25.38 -5.77
N GLU A 139 -21.41 25.04 -4.55
CA GLU A 139 -22.16 25.40 -3.33
C GLU A 139 -22.28 26.92 -3.17
N LEU A 140 -21.22 27.67 -3.45
CA LEU A 140 -21.25 29.14 -3.42
C LEU A 140 -22.23 29.69 -4.47
N TRP A 141 -22.19 29.19 -5.70
CA TRP A 141 -23.11 29.61 -6.76
C TRP A 141 -24.56 29.25 -6.43
N GLU A 142 -24.83 28.10 -5.82
CA GLU A 142 -26.17 27.72 -5.39
C GLU A 142 -26.73 28.71 -4.35
N ASN A 143 -25.91 29.09 -3.37
CA ASN A 143 -26.28 30.07 -2.35
C ASN A 143 -26.52 31.47 -2.94
N GLU A 144 -25.69 31.90 -3.90
CA GLU A 144 -25.89 33.17 -4.62
C GLU A 144 -27.18 33.17 -5.42
N ILE A 145 -27.48 32.09 -6.14
CA ILE A 145 -28.73 31.92 -6.89
C ILE A 145 -29.93 31.98 -5.94
N GLN A 146 -29.85 31.31 -4.79
CA GLN A 146 -30.92 31.32 -3.81
C GLN A 146 -31.18 32.73 -3.26
N THR A 147 -30.10 33.46 -2.94
CA THR A 147 -30.19 34.86 -2.50
C THR A 147 -30.82 35.74 -3.58
N ALA A 148 -30.43 35.57 -4.85
CA ALA A 148 -31.01 36.31 -5.97
C ALA A 148 -32.51 36.00 -6.14
N LYS A 149 -32.94 34.74 -5.97
CA LYS A 149 -34.36 34.36 -5.98
C LYS A 149 -35.12 35.06 -4.86
N GLU A 150 -34.59 35.08 -3.65
CA GLU A 150 -35.21 35.76 -2.49
C GLU A 150 -35.35 37.26 -2.74
N GLN A 151 -34.33 37.90 -3.35
CA GLN A 151 -34.40 39.30 -3.74
C GLN A 151 -35.49 39.55 -4.78
N ILE A 152 -35.63 38.68 -5.79
CA ILE A 152 -36.69 38.76 -6.80
C ILE A 152 -38.06 38.61 -6.15
N GLU A 153 -38.26 37.63 -5.28
CA GLU A 153 -39.53 37.45 -4.56
C GLU A 153 -39.88 38.66 -3.69
N LYS A 154 -38.89 39.28 -3.07
CA LYS A 154 -39.10 40.50 -2.28
C LYS A 154 -39.58 41.65 -3.17
N VAL A 155 -38.92 41.86 -4.32
CA VAL A 155 -39.31 42.89 -5.29
C VAL A 155 -40.72 42.62 -5.83
N ASP A 156 -41.04 41.38 -6.14
CA ASP A 156 -42.36 40.94 -6.59
C ASP A 156 -43.43 41.31 -5.55
N LYS A 157 -43.24 40.90 -4.28
CA LYS A 157 -44.13 41.26 -3.17
C LYS A 157 -44.25 42.77 -2.98
N ASP A 158 -43.15 43.52 -3.06
CA ASP A 158 -43.15 44.99 -2.90
C ASP A 158 -43.87 45.73 -4.04
N ILE A 159 -43.82 45.20 -5.27
CA ILE A 159 -44.52 45.77 -6.44
C ILE A 159 -46.00 45.42 -6.40
N PHE A 160 -46.34 44.15 -6.18
CA PHE A 160 -47.72 43.66 -6.28
C PHE A 160 -48.55 43.95 -5.02
N SER A 161 -47.94 44.21 -3.87
CA SER A 161 -48.66 44.69 -2.66
C SER A 161 -49.26 46.10 -2.80
N LYS A 162 -48.90 46.85 -3.85
CA LYS A 162 -49.41 48.20 -4.10
C LYS A 162 -50.53 48.27 -5.14
N ILE A 163 -50.91 47.13 -5.72
CA ILE A 163 -51.88 47.06 -6.84
C ILE A 163 -53.23 46.48 -6.36
N GLU A 164 -53.36 46.17 -5.07
CA GLU A 164 -54.61 45.79 -4.38
C GLU A 164 -55.01 46.86 -3.35
#